data_AF-A0A5K7YMJ8-F1
#
_entry.id   AF-A0A5K7YMJ8-F1
#
_cell.length_a   1.000
_cell.length_b   1.000
_cell.length_c   1.000
_cell.angle_alpha   90.00
_cell.angle_beta   90.00
_cell.angle_gamma   90.00
#
_symmetry.space_group_name_H-M   'P 1'
#
loop_
_entity.id
_entity.type
_entity.pdbx_description
1 polymer ?
#
loop_
_entity_poly.entity_id
_entity_poly.type
_entity_poly.pdbx_seq_one_letter_code
_entity_poly.pdbx_strand_id
1 'polypeptide(L)'
;MTIHGLRRSFGTLSEWVECPVGVVAQIMGHKPSAIAEKHYRRRPLDLLRLWHVKIEAWILEQAGIEQPAAGETGLRVVKKA
;
A
#
# COMPACT_ATOMS: atom_id res chain seq x y z
N MET A 1 4.05 -4.08 19.11
CA MET A 1 3.93 -3.73 17.68
C MET A 1 5.26 -3.19 17.20
N THR A 2 5.82 -3.67 16.08
CA THR A 2 7.11 -3.19 15.54
C THR A 2 6.92 -2.69 14.10
N ILE A 3 7.81 -1.82 13.61
CA ILE A 3 7.79 -1.35 12.21
C ILE A 3 7.86 -2.54 11.24
N HIS A 4 8.69 -3.54 11.54
CA HIS A 4 8.77 -4.76 10.75
C HIS A 4 7.45 -5.56 10.78
N GLY A 5 6.79 -5.62 11.93
CA GLY A 5 5.46 -6.22 12.06
C GLY A 5 4.42 -5.52 11.17
N LEU A 6 4.38 -4.18 11.20
CA LEU A 6 3.48 -3.38 10.36
C LEU A 6 3.74 -3.61 8.87
N ARG A 7 5.02 -3.72 8.47
CA ARG A 7 5.40 -4.02 7.08
C ARG A 7 4.93 -5.41 6.63
N ARG A 8 4.98 -6.42 7.51
CA ARG A 8 4.43 -7.76 7.19
C ARG A 8 2.91 -7.72 7.09
N SER A 9 2.24 -7.05 8.03
CA SER A 9 0.79 -6.87 8.00
C SER A 9 0.33 -6.14 6.74
N PHE A 10 1.05 -5.12 6.26
CA PHE A 10 0.73 -4.45 5.00
C PHE A 10 0.66 -5.43 3.82
N GLY A 11 1.62 -6.35 3.72
CA GLY A 11 1.63 -7.36 2.66
C GLY A 11 0.39 -8.25 2.71
N THR A 12 0.07 -8.81 3.88
CA THR A 12 -1.12 -9.67 4.03
C THR A 12 -2.43 -8.90 3.85
N LEU A 13 -2.49 -7.64 4.28
CA LEU A 13 -3.71 -6.83 4.15
C LEU A 13 -3.99 -6.43 2.70
N SER A 14 -2.95 -6.28 1.87
CA SER A 14 -3.11 -5.96 0.45
C SER A 14 -3.80 -7.05 -0.37
N GLU A 15 -3.88 -8.28 0.15
CA GLU A 15 -4.61 -9.39 -0.48
C GLU A 15 -6.13 -9.16 -0.47
N TRP A 16 -6.66 -8.42 0.51
CA TRP A 16 -8.09 -8.10 0.61
C TRP A 16 -8.61 -7.19 -0.51
N VAL A 17 -7.70 -6.47 -1.16
CA VAL A 17 -8.00 -5.69 -2.36
C VAL A 17 -7.50 -6.37 -3.63
N GLU A 18 -7.06 -7.62 -3.54
CA GLU A 18 -6.55 -8.43 -4.66
C GLU A 18 -5.34 -7.80 -5.35
N CYS A 19 -4.52 -7.04 -4.60
CA CYS A 19 -3.35 -6.37 -5.15
C CYS A 19 -2.31 -7.39 -5.64
N PRO A 20 -1.82 -7.30 -6.89
CA PRO A 20 -0.81 -8.22 -7.38
C PRO A 20 0.46 -8.18 -6.54
N VAL A 21 1.01 -9.34 -6.17
CA VAL A 21 2.19 -9.46 -5.30
C VAL A 21 3.38 -8.60 -5.77
N GLY A 22 3.63 -8.54 -7.08
CA GLY A 22 4.72 -7.71 -7.61
C GLY A 22 4.48 -6.20 -7.54
N VAL A 23 3.23 -5.74 -7.44
CA VAL A 23 2.88 -4.35 -7.14
C VAL A 23 3.14 -4.06 -5.67
N VAL A 24 2.66 -4.93 -4.77
CA VAL A 24 2.89 -4.84 -3.33
C VAL A 24 4.38 -4.78 -3.02
N ALA A 25 5.17 -5.68 -3.61
CA ALA A 25 6.62 -5.72 -3.46
C ALA A 25 7.30 -4.41 -3.89
N GLN A 26 6.85 -3.82 -5.01
CA GLN A 26 7.39 -2.54 -5.50
C GLN A 26 6.99 -1.36 -4.61
N ILE A 27 5.74 -1.27 -4.15
CA ILE A 27 5.28 -0.25 -3.20
C ILE A 27 6.11 -0.33 -1.90
N MET A 28 6.36 -1.54 -1.42
CA MET A 28 7.17 -1.78 -0.23
C MET A 28 8.68 -1.54 -0.49
N GLY A 29 9.14 -1.35 -1.72
CA GLY A 29 10.56 -1.20 -2.03
C GLY A 29 11.38 -2.48 -1.80
N HIS A 30 10.78 -3.67 -1.99
CA HIS A 30 11.55 -4.92 -1.98
C HIS A 30 12.52 -4.96 -3.16
N LYS A 31 13.69 -5.54 -2.91
CA LYS A 31 14.66 -5.83 -3.97
C LYS A 31 14.07 -6.89 -4.91
N PRO A 32 14.03 -6.66 -6.23
CA PRO A 32 13.58 -7.66 -7.19
C PRO A 32 14.38 -8.95 -7.04
N SER A 33 13.70 -10.06 -6.79
CA SER A 33 14.33 -11.36 -6.57
C SER A 33 14.28 -12.22 -7.84
N ALA A 34 13.18 -12.17 -8.58
CA ALA A 34 12.96 -12.94 -9.81
C ALA A 34 13.53 -12.26 -11.07
N ILE A 35 13.99 -13.07 -12.04
CA ILE A 35 14.55 -12.59 -13.33
C ILE A 35 13.55 -11.70 -14.09
N ALA A 36 12.27 -12.11 -14.13
CA ALA A 36 11.21 -11.34 -14.79
C ALA A 36 10.98 -9.95 -14.15
N GLU A 37 11.15 -9.83 -12.84
CA GLU A 37 11.03 -8.55 -12.12
C GLU A 37 12.25 -7.66 -12.32
N LYS A 38 13.45 -8.25 -12.41
CA LYS A 38 14.69 -7.51 -12.63
C LYS A 38 14.78 -6.86 -14.02
N HIS A 39 14.30 -7.54 -15.06
CA HIS A 39 14.54 -7.13 -16.44
C HIS A 39 13.29 -6.68 -17.22
N TYR A 40 12.10 -7.21 -16.90
CA TYR A 40 10.93 -7.08 -17.79
C TYR A 40 9.70 -6.39 -17.15
N ARG A 41 9.70 -6.10 -15.84
CA ARG A 41 8.55 -5.48 -15.16
C ARG A 41 8.91 -4.17 -14.45
N ARG A 42 9.19 -3.13 -15.22
CA ARG A 42 9.04 -1.75 -14.72
C ARG A 42 7.57 -1.36 -14.77
N ARG A 43 6.92 -1.28 -13.61
CA ARG A 43 5.55 -0.80 -13.52
C ARG A 43 5.54 0.73 -13.51
N PRO A 44 4.66 1.39 -14.27
CA PRO A 44 4.56 2.84 -14.25
C PRO A 44 4.07 3.32 -12.88
N LEU A 45 4.49 4.52 -12.48
CA LEU A 45 4.13 5.10 -11.18
C LEU A 45 2.61 5.20 -10.99
N ASP A 46 1.87 5.51 -12.05
CA ASP A 46 0.40 5.57 -12.00
C ASP A 46 -0.25 4.23 -11.67
N LEU A 47 0.31 3.12 -12.14
CA LEU A 47 -0.18 1.79 -11.77
C LEU A 47 0.05 1.53 -10.28
N LEU A 48 1.23 1.90 -9.76
CA LEU A 48 1.52 1.77 -8.32
C LEU A 48 0.60 2.67 -7.50
N ARG A 49 0.37 3.90 -7.94
CA ARG A 49 -0.54 4.87 -7.31
C ARG A 49 -1.97 4.36 -7.26
N LEU A 50 -2.48 3.81 -8.37
CA LEU A 50 -3.83 3.24 -8.44
C LEU A 50 -4.05 2.17 -7.36
N TRP A 51 -3.10 1.25 -7.21
CA TRP A 51 -3.18 0.21 -6.20
C TRP A 51 -2.97 0.75 -4.78
N HIS A 52 -2.06 1.71 -4.61
CA HIS A 52 -1.83 2.35 -3.31
C HIS A 52 -3.10 3.04 -2.79
N VAL A 53 -3.81 3.77 -3.66
CA VAL A 53 -5.08 4.43 -3.31
C VAL A 53 -6.16 3.42 -2.93
N LYS A 54 -6.25 2.27 -3.63
CA LYS A 54 -7.19 1.20 -3.26
C LYS A 54 -6.88 0.59 -1.90
N ILE A 55 -5.62 0.31 -1.62
CA ILE A 55 -5.19 -0.23 -0.32
C ILE A 55 -5.51 0.76 0.80
N GLU A 56 -5.20 2.04 0.61
CA GLU A 56 -5.51 3.09 1.57
C GLU A 56 -7.02 3.20 1.83
N ALA A 57 -7.83 3.26 0.78
CA ALA A 57 -9.29 3.34 0.88
C ALA A 57 -9.84 2.19 1.75
N TRP A 58 -9.39 0.97 1.48
CA TRP A 58 -9.81 -0.20 2.24
C TRP A 58 -9.36 -0.15 3.70
N ILE A 59 -8.11 0.24 3.99
CA ILE A 59 -7.61 0.36 5.36
C ILE A 59 -8.44 1.40 6.15
N LEU A 60 -8.74 2.54 5.53
CA LEU A 60 -9.53 3.60 6.15
C LEU A 60 -10.97 3.15 6.39
N GLU A 61 -11.57 2.42 5.43
CA GLU A 61 -12.89 1.82 5.59
C GLU A 61 -12.94 0.86 6.79
N GLN A 62 -11.96 -0.05 6.93
CA GLN A 62 -11.90 -0.96 8.08
C GLN A 62 -11.73 -0.23 9.43
N ALA A 63 -11.19 0.99 9.40
CA ALA A 63 -11.03 1.85 10.57
C ALA A 63 -12.24 2.79 10.82
N GLY A 64 -13.24 2.80 9.94
CA GLY A 64 -14.36 3.76 9.99
C GLY A 64 -13.92 5.21 9.75
N ILE A 65 -12.84 5.42 8.98
CA ILE A 65 -12.28 6.73 8.65
C ILE A 65 -12.61 7.06 7.19
N GLU A 66 -13.05 8.29 6.92
CA GLU A 66 -13.27 8.77 5.55
C GLU A 66 -11.95 8.98 4.80
N GLN A 67 -11.93 8.62 3.52
CA GLN A 67 -10.76 8.86 2.67
C GLN A 67 -10.56 10.36 2.43
N PRO A 68 -9.36 10.90 2.66
CA PRO A 68 -9.09 12.33 2.45
C PRO A 68 -9.20 12.72 0.97
N ALA A 69 -9.70 13.93 0.72
CA ALA A 69 -9.73 14.49 -0.62
C ALA A 69 -8.30 14.76 -1.12
N ALA A 70 -8.09 14.57 -2.43
CA ALA A 70 -6.81 14.82 -3.06
C ALA A 70 -6.38 16.29 -2.84
N GLY A 71 -5.26 16.49 -2.13
CA GLY A 71 -4.72 17.82 -1.84
C GLY A 71 -4.91 18.31 -0.40
N GLU A 72 -5.59 17.56 0.47
CA GLU A 72 -5.59 17.85 1.91
C GLU A 72 -4.24 17.48 2.53
N THR A 73 -3.26 18.38 2.43
CA THR A 73 -1.95 18.21 3.07
C THR A 73 -2.04 18.58 4.56
N GLY A 74 -1.94 17.59 5.45
CA GLY A 74 -1.83 17.84 6.89
C GLY A 74 -1.90 16.58 7.75
N LEU A 75 -1.10 16.53 8.82
CA LEU A 75 -1.22 15.51 9.88
C LEU A 75 -2.45 15.82 10.74
N ARG A 76 -3.42 14.90 10.80
CA ARG A 76 -4.56 14.98 11.73
C ARG A 76 -4.29 14.10 12.96
N VAL A 77 -4.52 14.64 14.15
CA VAL A 77 -4.44 13.86 15.39
C VAL A 77 -5.70 13.01 15.51
N VAL A 78 -5.56 11.68 15.48
CA VAL A 78 -6.65 10.75 15.74
C VAL A 78 -6.73 10.48 17.23
N LYS A 79 -7.90 10.69 17.84
CA LYS A 79 -8.13 10.36 19.26
C LYS A 79 -8.06 8.84 19.41
N LYS A 80 -7.37 8.37 20.45
CA LYS A 80 -7.29 6.95 20.79
C LYS A 80 -8.70 6.46 21.15
N ALA A 81 -9.17 5.40 20.48
CA ALA A 81 -10.36 4.65 20.84
C ALA A 81 -10.15 3.86 22.13
#